data_AF-A0AAP0R5X3-F1
#
_entry.id   AF-A0AAP0R5X3-F1
#
_cell.length_a   1.000
_cell.length_b   1.000
_cell.length_c   1.000
_cell.angle_alpha   90.00
_cell.angle_beta   90.00
_cell.angle_gamma   90.00
#
_symmetry.space_group_name_H-M   'P 1'
#
loop_
_entity.id
_entity.type
_entity.pdbx_description
1 polymer ?
#
loop_
_entity_poly.entity_id
_entity_poly.type
_entity_poly.pdbx_seq_one_letter_code
_entity_poly.pdbx_strand_id
1 'polypeptide(L)'
;MGFWVYSSVSLVACVLVIGFLQQANASECDFFQGNWVNDESYPIYDPATCPFIQREFNCLKNGRPDLMYLKYRWQPHGCDLARWDYIQVGKQIYKDMDRTEAFEKALTTWAGWVDSTIDPTKSTVFFQGISPSHYNGTLWNEPSAKTCKGQTQPLLGSTYPGGLPPPLAVLKEVLSKITKPLHLLDITNLSLLRKDGHPSIYGLGGPSGMDCSHWCLAGVPDTWNLIFYNLIL
;
A
#
# COMPACT_ATOMS: atom_id res chain seq x y z
N MET A 1 35.85 18.05 84.05
CA MET A 1 37.15 18.72 83.80
C MET A 1 37.73 18.17 82.50
N GLY A 2 38.10 19.03 81.55
CA GLY A 2 38.77 18.71 80.27
C GLY A 2 37.78 18.52 79.10
N PHE A 3 37.49 19.49 78.22
CA PHE A 3 38.24 20.26 77.21
C PHE A 3 38.57 19.52 75.88
N TRP A 4 37.80 19.89 74.86
CA TRP A 4 38.01 20.08 73.40
C TRP A 4 39.27 19.58 72.67
N VAL A 5 39.06 19.06 71.45
CA VAL A 5 39.65 19.59 70.18
C VAL A 5 38.68 19.37 69.00
N TYR A 6 38.48 20.43 68.19
CA TYR A 6 37.74 20.47 66.92
C TYR A 6 38.54 19.85 65.76
N SER A 7 37.88 19.17 64.81
CA SER A 7 38.03 19.44 63.38
C SER A 7 36.99 18.65 62.57
N SER A 8 36.33 19.36 61.67
CA SER A 8 35.24 18.94 60.80
C SER A 8 35.68 17.92 59.75
N VAL A 9 35.15 16.69 59.83
CA VAL A 9 34.98 15.80 58.69
C VAL A 9 33.51 15.41 58.66
N SER A 10 32.76 15.99 57.71
CA SER A 10 31.37 15.60 57.49
C SER A 10 31.34 14.23 56.82
N LEU A 11 31.08 13.20 57.62
CA LEU A 11 30.52 11.93 57.19
C LEU A 11 29.26 11.71 58.01
N VAL A 12 28.10 12.06 57.46
CA VAL A 12 26.83 11.58 58.00
C VAL A 12 25.98 11.04 56.86
N ALA A 13 25.97 9.71 56.84
CA ALA A 13 24.87 8.81 56.54
C ALA A 13 23.96 9.16 55.35
N CYS A 14 24.16 8.37 54.30
CA CYS A 14 23.17 8.03 53.31
C CYS A 14 21.92 7.45 54.01
N VAL A 15 20.93 8.29 54.28
CA VAL A 15 19.55 7.87 54.51
C VAL A 15 18.79 8.34 53.29
N LEU A 16 18.67 7.43 52.32
CA LEU A 16 17.72 7.54 51.23
C LEU A 16 16.32 7.52 51.85
N VAL A 17 15.82 8.69 52.22
CA VAL A 17 14.38 8.92 52.27
C VAL A 17 13.94 8.80 50.81
N ILE A 18 13.57 7.58 50.41
CA ILE A 18 12.66 7.35 49.30
C ILE A 18 11.34 7.97 49.79
N GLY A 19 11.28 9.31 49.72
CA GLY A 19 10.01 10.00 49.68
C GLY A 19 9.29 9.36 48.51
N PHE A 20 8.11 8.82 48.79
CA PHE A 20 7.22 8.23 47.80
C PHE A 20 7.30 9.08 46.53
N LEU A 21 8.04 8.61 45.53
CA LEU A 21 7.69 8.92 44.16
C LEU A 21 6.29 8.33 44.08
N GLN A 22 5.28 9.19 44.18
CA GLN A 22 4.05 8.94 43.45
C GLN A 22 4.54 8.44 42.09
N GLN A 23 4.27 7.16 41.81
CA GLN A 23 4.27 6.70 40.44
C GLN A 23 3.38 7.71 39.74
N ALA A 24 4.01 8.65 39.02
CA ALA A 24 3.32 9.46 38.06
C ALA A 24 2.80 8.42 37.08
N ASN A 25 1.54 8.09 37.31
CA ASN A 25 0.75 7.17 36.54
C ASN A 25 1.06 7.51 35.08
N ALA A 26 1.72 6.62 34.34
CA ALA A 26 1.71 6.73 32.89
C ALA A 26 0.22 6.83 32.57
N SER A 27 -0.23 7.96 32.01
CA SER A 27 -1.63 8.16 31.72
C SER A 27 -2.07 6.97 30.86
N GLU A 28 -2.80 6.04 31.49
CA GLU A 28 -3.42 4.93 30.80
C GLU A 28 -4.22 5.58 29.67
N CYS A 29 -3.90 5.26 28.41
CA CYS A 29 -4.54 5.94 27.31
C CYS A 29 -6.02 5.57 27.32
N ASP A 30 -6.83 6.47 27.86
CA ASP A 30 -8.27 6.32 27.84
C ASP A 30 -8.75 6.61 26.42
N PHE A 31 -8.99 5.55 25.66
CA PHE A 31 -9.46 5.63 24.29
C PHE A 31 -10.81 6.37 24.16
N PHE A 32 -11.54 6.57 25.26
CA PHE A 32 -12.87 7.18 25.27
C PHE A 32 -12.82 8.66 25.69
N GLN A 33 -11.68 9.19 26.15
CA GLN A 33 -11.49 10.60 26.47
C GLN A 33 -10.53 11.27 25.48
N GLY A 34 -11.02 12.26 24.76
CA GLY A 34 -10.30 12.87 23.64
C GLY A 34 -11.09 13.94 22.92
N ASN A 35 -10.65 14.31 21.72
CA ASN A 35 -11.32 15.29 20.87
C ASN A 35 -11.40 14.80 19.42
N TRP A 36 -12.41 15.28 18.69
CA TRP A 36 -12.44 15.16 17.24
C TRP A 36 -11.49 16.19 16.62
N VAL A 37 -10.53 15.72 15.84
CA VAL A 37 -9.55 16.55 15.14
C VAL A 37 -9.74 16.41 13.64
N ASN A 38 -9.60 17.52 12.93
CA ASN A 38 -9.60 17.49 11.47
C ASN A 38 -8.30 16.82 10.98
N ASP A 39 -8.43 15.86 10.07
CA ASP A 39 -7.35 15.09 9.49
C ASP A 39 -7.60 14.91 7.99
N GLU A 40 -6.76 15.54 7.17
CA GLU A 40 -6.91 15.53 5.70
C GLU A 40 -6.77 14.14 5.09
N SER A 41 -6.12 13.21 5.79
CA SER A 41 -5.95 11.83 5.34
C SER A 41 -7.18 10.95 5.55
N TYR A 42 -8.23 11.46 6.20
CA TYR A 42 -9.53 10.81 6.29
C TYR A 42 -10.41 11.15 5.07
N PRO A 43 -11.41 10.33 4.72
CA PRO A 43 -11.83 9.10 5.40
C PRO A 43 -10.86 7.93 5.19
N ILE A 44 -10.91 6.93 6.08
CA ILE A 44 -10.06 5.72 6.02
C ILE A 44 -10.34 4.88 4.76
N TYR A 45 -11.51 5.06 4.15
CA TYR A 45 -11.91 4.48 2.86
C TYR A 45 -12.80 5.48 2.13
N ASP A 46 -12.87 5.39 0.80
CA ASP A 46 -13.77 6.23 0.01
C ASP A 46 -15.21 5.67 0.02
N PRO A 47 -16.18 6.34 0.65
CA PRO A 47 -17.56 5.85 0.71
C PRO A 47 -18.28 5.91 -0.66
N ALA A 48 -17.76 6.65 -1.64
CA ALA A 48 -18.34 6.70 -2.99
C ALA A 48 -18.14 5.38 -3.75
N THR A 49 -17.06 4.66 -3.46
CA THR A 49 -16.65 3.45 -4.19
C THR A 49 -16.99 2.15 -3.46
N CYS A 50 -17.45 2.20 -2.21
CA CYS A 50 -17.81 1.02 -1.42
C CYS A 50 -19.23 0.51 -1.76
N PRO A 51 -19.39 -0.67 -2.41
CA PRO A 51 -20.70 -1.15 -2.85
C PRO A 51 -21.54 -1.74 -1.72
N PHE A 52 -20.96 -1.95 -0.54
CA PHE A 52 -21.57 -2.65 0.59
C PHE A 52 -22.32 -1.72 1.56
N ILE A 53 -22.24 -0.39 1.38
CA ILE A 53 -22.95 0.57 2.23
C ILE A 53 -24.44 0.49 1.89
N GLN A 54 -25.24 0.04 2.86
CA GLN A 54 -26.70 -0.01 2.73
C GLN A 54 -27.27 1.40 2.50
N ARG A 55 -28.39 1.49 1.79
CA ARG A 55 -28.97 2.75 1.31
C ARG A 55 -29.20 3.75 2.43
N GLU A 56 -29.67 3.28 3.57
CA GLU A 56 -30.02 4.06 4.76
C GLU A 56 -28.80 4.79 5.35
N PHE A 57 -27.59 4.25 5.15
CA PHE A 57 -26.34 4.78 5.69
C PHE A 57 -25.49 5.53 4.65
N ASN A 58 -25.84 5.47 3.36
CA ASN A 58 -25.03 6.05 2.29
C ASN A 58 -25.35 7.54 2.06
N CYS A 59 -25.01 8.39 3.04
CA CYS A 59 -25.25 9.85 3.00
C CYS A 59 -24.72 10.50 1.72
N LEU A 60 -23.52 10.09 1.26
CA LEU A 60 -22.89 10.63 0.06
C LEU A 60 -23.71 10.30 -1.19
N LYS A 61 -24.11 9.03 -1.37
CA LYS A 61 -24.97 8.60 -2.48
C LYS A 61 -26.40 9.13 -2.40
N ASN A 62 -26.88 9.43 -1.18
CA ASN A 62 -28.17 10.04 -0.94
C ASN A 62 -28.17 11.57 -1.15
N GLY A 63 -27.03 12.17 -1.54
CA GLY A 63 -26.95 13.57 -1.94
C GLY A 63 -26.65 14.55 -0.81
N ARG A 64 -26.05 14.11 0.31
CA ARG A 64 -25.56 15.03 1.35
C ARG A 64 -24.47 15.96 0.77
N PRO A 65 -24.64 17.29 0.85
CA PRO A 65 -23.74 18.23 0.15
C PRO A 65 -22.47 18.57 0.92
N ASP A 66 -22.46 18.46 2.25
CA ASP A 66 -21.29 18.75 3.09
C ASP A 66 -20.38 17.51 3.22
N LEU A 67 -19.08 17.66 2.98
CA LEU A 67 -18.10 16.57 3.06
C LEU A 67 -17.17 16.65 4.27
N MET A 68 -17.21 17.76 5.01
CA MET A 68 -16.29 18.01 6.13
C MET A 68 -16.42 16.96 7.24
N TYR A 69 -17.61 16.35 7.40
CA TYR A 69 -17.83 15.29 8.39
C TYR A 69 -16.95 14.05 8.14
N LEU A 70 -16.51 13.81 6.89
CA LEU A 70 -15.61 12.72 6.54
C LEU A 70 -14.17 12.98 6.97
N LYS A 71 -13.83 14.22 7.34
CA LYS A 71 -12.46 14.67 7.63
C LYS A 71 -12.11 14.70 9.11
N TYR A 72 -12.96 14.16 9.98
CA TYR A 72 -12.68 14.13 11.42
C TYR A 72 -12.23 12.74 11.87
N ARG A 73 -11.15 12.70 12.66
CA ARG A 73 -10.78 11.50 13.45
C ARG A 73 -10.83 11.77 14.94
N TRP A 74 -11.02 10.70 15.71
CA TRP A 74 -10.92 10.76 17.16
C TRP A 74 -9.45 10.74 17.61
N GLN A 75 -9.09 11.65 18.52
CA GLN A 75 -7.77 11.74 19.14
C GLN A 75 -7.91 11.58 20.66
N PRO A 76 -7.63 10.38 21.22
CA PRO A 76 -7.54 10.18 22.66
C PRO A 76 -6.48 11.08 23.30
N HIS A 77 -6.68 11.42 24.57
CA HIS A 77 -5.66 12.10 25.36
C HIS A 77 -4.52 11.13 25.69
N GLY A 78 -3.29 11.51 25.32
CA GLY A 78 -2.09 10.75 25.68
C GLY A 78 -1.72 9.58 24.74
N CYS A 79 -2.48 9.31 23.68
CA CYS A 79 -2.04 8.40 22.61
C CYS A 79 -2.77 8.60 21.27
N ASP A 80 -2.29 7.91 20.23
CA ASP A 80 -2.91 7.84 18.91
C ASP A 80 -3.65 6.52 18.68
N LEU A 81 -4.75 6.57 17.93
CA LEU A 81 -5.43 5.36 17.45
C LEU A 81 -4.68 4.75 16.25
N ALA A 82 -4.52 3.42 16.27
CA ALA A 82 -3.98 2.67 15.14
C ALA A 82 -4.94 2.68 13.93
N ARG A 83 -4.40 2.82 12.72
CA ARG A 83 -5.14 2.59 11.46
C ARG A 83 -5.28 1.09 11.18
N TRP A 84 -6.28 0.73 10.39
CA TRP A 84 -6.56 -0.65 9.99
C TRP A 84 -5.75 -1.00 8.73
N ASP A 85 -4.51 -1.46 8.88
CA ASP A 85 -3.67 -1.97 7.77
C ASP A 85 -3.00 -3.31 8.14
N TYR A 86 -3.75 -4.20 8.76
CA TYR A 86 -3.19 -5.46 9.23
C TYR A 86 -2.96 -6.47 8.09
N ILE A 87 -1.73 -6.96 7.95
CA ILE A 87 -1.33 -8.01 6.99
C ILE A 87 -0.99 -9.28 7.77
N GLN A 88 -1.54 -10.42 7.39
CA GLN A 88 -1.26 -11.70 8.04
C GLN A 88 -0.27 -12.55 7.24
N VAL A 89 0.81 -13.00 7.88
CA VAL A 89 1.75 -14.00 7.33
C VAL A 89 1.75 -15.22 8.26
N GLY A 90 1.23 -16.34 7.76
CA GLY A 90 1.02 -17.53 8.58
C GLY A 90 0.10 -17.24 9.77
N LYS A 91 0.63 -17.30 10.99
CA LYS A 91 -0.11 -17.00 12.23
C LYS A 91 0.16 -15.60 12.79
N GLN A 92 1.06 -14.83 12.18
CA GLN A 92 1.44 -13.51 12.66
C GLN A 92 0.68 -12.42 11.91
N ILE A 93 0.21 -11.41 12.63
CA ILE A 93 -0.49 -10.25 12.09
C ILE A 93 0.43 -9.03 12.28
N TYR A 94 0.75 -8.36 11.18
CA TYR A 94 1.58 -7.15 11.12
C TYR A 94 0.69 -5.94 10.91
N LYS A 95 0.99 -4.82 11.55
CA LYS A 95 0.17 -3.58 11.49
C LYS A 95 0.31 -2.80 10.17
N ASP A 96 1.40 -3.00 9.46
CA ASP A 96 1.65 -2.53 8.09
C ASP A 96 2.84 -3.33 7.54
N MET A 97 3.01 -3.35 6.23
CA MET A 97 4.17 -3.96 5.57
C MET A 97 4.53 -3.14 4.32
N ASP A 98 5.81 -3.11 3.96
CA ASP A 98 6.19 -2.60 2.64
C ASP A 98 5.47 -3.42 1.56
N ARG A 99 4.92 -2.77 0.54
CA ARG A 99 4.05 -3.44 -0.45
C ARG A 99 4.88 -4.34 -1.37
N THR A 100 6.15 -4.01 -1.59
CA THR A 100 7.09 -4.84 -2.33
C THR A 100 7.49 -6.06 -1.51
N GLU A 101 7.71 -5.90 -0.20
CA GLU A 101 7.93 -7.01 0.72
C GLU A 101 6.71 -7.93 0.82
N ALA A 102 5.50 -7.36 0.96
CA ALA A 102 4.26 -8.11 1.00
C ALA A 102 4.04 -8.90 -0.31
N PHE A 103 4.33 -8.28 -1.45
CA PHE A 103 4.30 -8.93 -2.76
C PHE A 103 5.31 -10.08 -2.85
N GLU A 104 6.54 -9.89 -2.38
CA GLU A 104 7.57 -10.94 -2.34
C GLU A 104 7.11 -12.14 -1.50
N LYS A 105 6.61 -11.91 -0.28
CA LYS A 105 6.14 -12.99 0.60
C LYS A 105 4.96 -13.75 -0.01
N ALA A 106 3.99 -13.02 -0.57
CA ALA A 106 2.82 -13.61 -1.22
C ALA A 106 3.25 -14.45 -2.43
N LEU A 107 4.11 -13.91 -3.30
CA LEU A 107 4.57 -14.60 -4.49
C LEU A 107 5.46 -15.80 -4.17
N THR A 108 6.30 -15.71 -3.13
CA THR A 108 7.12 -16.83 -2.65
C THR A 108 6.24 -17.97 -2.13
N THR A 109 5.15 -17.64 -1.43
CA THR A 109 4.17 -18.64 -0.97
C THR A 109 3.51 -19.33 -2.16
N TRP A 110 3.09 -18.57 -3.17
CA TRP A 110 2.53 -19.10 -4.40
C TRP A 110 3.53 -19.97 -5.19
N ALA A 111 4.78 -19.53 -5.30
CA ALA A 111 5.85 -20.28 -5.94
C ALA A 111 6.08 -21.65 -5.27
N GLY A 112 6.12 -21.69 -3.93
CA GLY A 112 6.20 -22.95 -3.18
C GLY A 112 4.99 -23.87 -3.40
N TRP A 113 3.80 -23.30 -3.57
CA TRP A 113 2.60 -24.07 -3.94
C TRP A 113 2.73 -24.66 -5.35
N VAL A 114 3.23 -23.90 -6.33
CA VAL A 114 3.48 -24.39 -7.69
C VAL A 114 4.38 -25.62 -7.63
N ASP A 115 5.56 -25.49 -7.00
CA ASP A 115 6.56 -26.56 -6.92
C ASP A 115 6.10 -27.78 -6.11
N SER A 116 5.22 -27.62 -5.12
CA SER A 116 4.69 -28.76 -4.36
C SER A 116 3.47 -29.43 -5.01
N THR A 117 2.67 -28.71 -5.80
CA THR A 117 1.32 -29.17 -6.18
C THR A 117 1.15 -29.44 -7.67
N ILE A 118 1.72 -28.62 -8.56
CA ILE A 118 1.44 -28.70 -10.00
C ILE A 118 2.05 -29.95 -10.66
N ASP A 119 1.25 -30.68 -11.44
CA ASP A 119 1.75 -31.76 -12.29
C ASP A 119 1.98 -31.20 -13.71
N PRO A 120 3.24 -31.03 -14.16
CA PRO A 120 3.53 -30.41 -15.45
C PRO A 120 3.10 -31.29 -16.65
N THR A 121 2.75 -32.55 -16.42
CA THR A 121 2.20 -33.43 -17.47
C THR A 121 0.71 -33.18 -17.72
N LYS A 122 0.03 -32.48 -16.79
CA LYS A 122 -1.41 -32.20 -16.83
C LYS A 122 -1.73 -30.72 -16.99
N SER A 123 -0.84 -29.85 -16.52
CA SER A 123 -1.08 -28.41 -16.47
C SER A 123 0.16 -27.63 -16.86
N THR A 124 -0.04 -26.60 -17.68
CA THR A 124 0.97 -25.58 -17.97
C THR A 124 0.69 -24.33 -17.12
N VAL A 125 1.71 -23.79 -16.47
CA VAL A 125 1.58 -22.60 -15.61
C VAL A 125 2.01 -21.35 -16.36
N PHE A 126 1.14 -20.35 -16.34
CA PHE A 126 1.44 -19.01 -16.83
C PHE A 126 1.33 -18.01 -15.68
N PHE A 127 2.26 -17.06 -15.63
CA PHE A 127 2.16 -15.92 -14.74
C PHE A 127 2.05 -14.64 -15.57
N GLN A 128 1.02 -13.83 -15.34
CA GLN A 128 0.91 -12.53 -15.99
C GLN A 128 1.80 -11.50 -15.28
N GLY A 129 2.67 -10.83 -16.04
CA GLY A 129 3.53 -9.78 -15.52
C GLY A 129 2.76 -8.57 -14.96
N ILE A 130 3.52 -7.57 -14.49
CA ILE A 130 2.96 -6.39 -13.83
C ILE A 130 2.24 -5.51 -14.85
N SER A 131 0.94 -5.26 -14.65
CA SER A 131 0.20 -4.22 -15.37
C SER A 131 0.58 -2.85 -14.79
N PRO A 132 1.20 -1.94 -15.57
CA PRO A 132 1.61 -0.64 -15.08
C PRO A 132 0.44 0.36 -15.00
N SER A 133 0.70 1.48 -14.31
CA SER A 133 -0.17 2.65 -14.28
C SER A 133 0.56 3.90 -14.77
N HIS A 134 -0.19 4.91 -15.21
CA HIS A 134 0.35 6.14 -15.80
C HIS A 134 -0.16 7.41 -15.08
N TYR A 135 0.20 7.56 -13.81
CA TYR A 135 -0.18 8.72 -12.98
C TYR A 135 0.87 9.84 -12.92
N ASN A 136 2.02 9.71 -13.59
CA ASN A 136 3.07 10.72 -13.53
C ASN A 136 3.82 10.84 -14.87
N GLY A 137 3.58 11.93 -15.59
CA GLY A 137 4.17 12.14 -16.90
C GLY A 137 5.67 12.40 -16.93
N THR A 138 6.29 12.72 -15.79
CA THR A 138 7.75 12.79 -15.72
C THR A 138 8.40 11.44 -16.05
N LEU A 139 7.70 10.33 -15.78
CA LEU A 139 8.20 8.98 -16.07
C LEU A 139 8.21 8.66 -17.57
N TRP A 140 7.55 9.46 -18.40
CA TRP A 140 7.58 9.32 -19.86
C TRP A 140 8.04 10.60 -20.57
N ASN A 141 8.86 11.40 -19.90
CA ASN A 141 9.46 12.64 -20.42
C ASN A 141 8.45 13.75 -20.79
N GLU A 142 7.25 13.74 -20.19
CA GLU A 142 6.25 14.81 -20.33
C GLU A 142 5.90 15.40 -18.94
N PRO A 143 6.77 16.24 -18.34
CA PRO A 143 6.58 16.73 -16.96
C PRO A 143 5.32 17.59 -16.74
N SER A 144 4.74 18.14 -17.82
CA SER A 144 3.47 18.86 -17.81
C SER A 144 2.25 17.92 -17.67
N ALA A 145 2.37 16.66 -18.10
CA ALA A 145 1.32 15.67 -17.96
C ALA A 145 1.29 15.14 -16.51
N LYS A 146 0.24 15.50 -15.77
CA LYS A 146 0.06 15.05 -14.38
C LYS A 146 -0.63 13.69 -14.26
N THR A 147 -1.20 13.17 -15.34
CA THR A 147 -1.96 11.92 -15.42
C THR A 147 -1.92 11.40 -16.86
N CYS A 148 -2.56 10.26 -17.13
CA CYS A 148 -2.84 9.75 -18.47
C CYS A 148 -3.90 10.56 -19.25
N LYS A 149 -4.52 11.59 -18.64
CA LYS A 149 -5.53 12.42 -19.31
C LYS A 149 -4.96 13.13 -20.53
N GLY A 150 -5.66 13.00 -21.66
CA GLY A 150 -5.29 13.64 -22.92
C GLY A 150 -4.18 12.94 -23.70
N GLN A 151 -3.68 11.81 -23.19
CA GLN A 151 -2.72 10.98 -23.90
C GLN A 151 -3.43 10.18 -24.99
N THR A 152 -2.97 10.31 -26.23
CA THR A 152 -3.65 9.75 -27.41
C THR A 152 -2.74 8.89 -28.28
N GLN A 153 -1.46 8.79 -27.93
CA GLN A 153 -0.47 8.01 -28.66
C GLN A 153 0.43 7.25 -27.68
N PRO A 154 0.89 6.05 -28.05
CA PRO A 154 1.88 5.33 -27.29
C PRO A 154 3.22 6.08 -27.30
N LEU A 155 4.11 5.68 -26.41
CA LEU A 155 5.52 6.06 -26.51
C LEU A 155 6.15 5.35 -27.70
N LEU A 156 6.91 6.12 -28.48
CA LEU A 156 7.70 5.57 -29.59
C LEU A 156 8.95 4.87 -29.05
N GLY A 157 9.32 3.76 -29.69
CA GLY A 157 10.49 2.95 -29.31
C GLY A 157 10.12 1.73 -28.47
N SER A 158 11.13 1.13 -27.84
CA SER A 158 11.01 -0.16 -27.13
C SER A 158 11.31 -0.07 -25.64
N THR A 159 11.64 1.11 -25.12
CA THR A 159 12.12 1.28 -23.74
C THR A 159 11.35 2.40 -23.05
N TYR A 160 10.81 2.11 -21.87
CA TYR A 160 10.14 3.12 -21.06
C TYR A 160 11.17 3.99 -20.31
N PRO A 161 11.13 5.34 -20.43
CA PRO A 161 12.15 6.22 -19.83
C PRO A 161 12.21 6.19 -18.31
N GLY A 162 11.07 6.03 -17.63
CA GLY A 162 10.95 6.10 -16.18
C GLY A 162 11.46 4.86 -15.44
N GLY A 163 12.04 3.90 -16.15
CA GLY A 163 12.49 2.63 -15.59
C GLY A 163 11.36 1.64 -15.33
N LEU A 164 11.73 0.43 -14.92
CA LEU A 164 10.78 -0.64 -14.63
C LEU A 164 10.31 -0.55 -13.17
N PRO A 165 9.06 -0.93 -12.86
CA PRO A 165 8.53 -0.86 -11.50
C PRO A 165 9.26 -1.87 -10.59
N PRO A 166 9.62 -1.52 -9.34
CA PRO A 166 10.33 -2.41 -8.43
C PRO A 166 9.70 -3.82 -8.25
N PRO A 167 8.36 -3.98 -8.19
CA PRO A 167 7.73 -5.31 -8.12
C PRO A 167 8.08 -6.24 -9.29
N LEU A 168 8.49 -5.72 -10.46
CA LEU A 168 8.92 -6.57 -11.58
C LEU A 168 10.25 -7.27 -11.29
N ALA A 169 11.18 -6.62 -10.57
CA ALA A 169 12.44 -7.25 -10.18
C ALA A 169 12.17 -8.40 -9.20
N VAL A 170 11.33 -8.16 -8.18
CA VAL A 170 10.88 -9.18 -7.22
C VAL A 170 10.18 -10.34 -7.93
N LEU A 171 9.28 -10.03 -8.87
CA LEU A 171 8.60 -11.03 -9.68
C LEU A 171 9.62 -11.96 -10.35
N LYS A 172 10.56 -11.39 -11.12
CA LYS A 172 11.54 -12.16 -11.87
C LYS A 172 12.45 -12.96 -10.94
N GLU A 173 12.84 -12.39 -9.81
CA GLU A 173 13.66 -13.08 -8.82
C GLU A 173 12.93 -14.30 -8.25
N VAL A 174 11.69 -14.15 -7.77
CA VAL A 174 10.93 -15.26 -7.19
C VAL A 174 10.62 -16.33 -8.24
N LEU A 175 10.19 -15.94 -9.44
CA LEU A 175 9.91 -16.89 -10.51
C LEU A 175 11.14 -17.68 -10.95
N SER A 176 12.35 -17.08 -10.90
CA SER A 176 13.59 -17.78 -11.24
C SER A 176 13.98 -18.89 -10.25
N LYS A 177 13.38 -18.90 -9.06
CA LYS A 177 13.60 -19.93 -8.02
C LYS A 177 12.64 -21.12 -8.16
N ILE A 178 11.62 -21.03 -9.02
CA ILE A 178 10.65 -22.10 -9.26
C ILE A 178 11.30 -23.21 -10.07
N THR A 179 11.16 -24.45 -9.62
CA THR A 179 11.75 -25.62 -10.30
C THR A 179 10.85 -26.20 -11.38
N LYS A 180 9.52 -26.04 -11.26
CA LYS A 180 8.57 -26.49 -12.29
C LYS A 180 8.54 -25.55 -13.50
N PRO A 181 8.25 -26.08 -14.70
CA PRO A 181 8.07 -25.26 -15.89
C PRO A 181 6.97 -24.20 -15.70
N LEU A 182 7.29 -22.96 -16.02
CA LEU A 182 6.41 -21.81 -15.94
C LEU A 182 6.74 -20.81 -17.06
N HIS A 183 5.71 -20.20 -17.63
CA HIS A 183 5.86 -19.15 -18.62
C HIS A 183 5.45 -17.80 -18.03
N LEU A 184 6.37 -16.83 -18.05
CA LEU A 184 6.07 -15.44 -17.72
C LEU A 184 5.54 -14.72 -18.96
N LEU A 185 4.31 -14.23 -18.89
CA LEU A 185 3.82 -13.21 -19.84
C LEU A 185 4.43 -11.87 -19.42
N ASP A 186 5.63 -11.56 -19.91
CA ASP A 186 6.37 -10.33 -19.54
C ASP A 186 5.78 -9.10 -20.25
N ILE A 187 4.56 -8.74 -19.85
CA ILE A 187 3.75 -7.66 -20.43
C ILE A 187 4.14 -6.27 -19.92
N THR A 188 5.05 -6.16 -18.95
CA THR A 188 5.25 -4.91 -18.19
C THR A 188 5.79 -3.79 -19.09
N ASN A 189 6.89 -4.05 -19.80
CA ASN A 189 7.52 -3.02 -20.63
C ASN A 189 6.65 -2.64 -21.84
N LEU A 190 6.06 -3.61 -22.54
CA LEU A 190 5.17 -3.31 -23.67
C LEU A 190 3.95 -2.48 -23.23
N SER A 191 3.46 -2.69 -22.00
CA SER A 191 2.30 -1.97 -21.46
C SER A 191 2.69 -0.57 -20.95
N LEU A 192 3.92 -0.40 -20.43
CA LEU A 192 4.46 0.91 -20.06
C LEU A 192 4.56 1.86 -21.26
N LEU A 193 4.70 1.32 -22.48
CA LEU A 193 4.70 2.13 -23.69
C LEU A 193 3.30 2.65 -24.06
N ARG A 194 2.24 2.17 -23.41
CA ARG A 194 0.84 2.44 -23.77
C ARG A 194 0.16 3.45 -22.86
N LYS A 195 0.79 4.58 -22.57
CA LYS A 195 0.20 5.68 -21.77
C LYS A 195 -1.16 6.17 -22.29
N ASP A 196 -1.45 5.94 -23.57
CA ASP A 196 -2.70 6.23 -24.29
C ASP A 196 -3.84 5.24 -24.03
N GLY A 197 -3.52 4.03 -23.53
CA GLY A 197 -4.48 2.92 -23.48
C GLY A 197 -5.43 2.94 -22.28
N HIS A 198 -5.31 3.91 -21.37
CA HIS A 198 -6.10 3.99 -20.15
C HIS A 198 -7.46 4.69 -20.35
N PRO A 199 -8.50 4.33 -19.59
CA PRO A 199 -9.80 5.02 -19.64
C PRO A 199 -9.74 6.49 -19.24
N SER A 200 -8.80 6.88 -18.38
CA SER A 200 -8.72 8.24 -17.81
C SER A 200 -10.04 8.64 -17.17
N ILE A 201 -10.71 9.69 -17.66
CA ILE A 201 -11.99 10.19 -17.16
C ILE A 201 -13.20 9.38 -17.66
N TYR A 202 -12.99 8.37 -18.50
CA TYR A 202 -14.05 7.49 -19.01
C TYR A 202 -14.13 6.16 -18.23
N GLY A 203 -13.29 5.99 -17.21
CA GLY A 203 -13.23 4.81 -16.36
C GLY A 203 -14.08 4.91 -15.09
N LEU A 204 -13.64 4.20 -14.05
CA LEU A 204 -14.30 4.23 -12.75
C LEU A 204 -14.33 5.66 -12.18
N GLY A 205 -15.51 6.11 -11.74
CA GLY A 205 -15.72 7.47 -11.23
C GLY A 205 -15.99 8.53 -12.32
N GLY A 206 -15.97 8.15 -13.61
CA GLY A 206 -16.36 9.04 -14.71
C GLY A 206 -15.58 10.36 -14.76
N PRO A 207 -16.20 11.48 -15.19
CA PRO A 207 -15.54 12.78 -15.30
C PRO A 207 -14.90 13.31 -14.01
N SER A 208 -15.37 12.86 -12.85
CA SER A 208 -14.83 13.19 -11.52
C SER A 208 -13.68 12.29 -11.08
N GLY A 209 -13.46 11.17 -11.77
CA GLY A 209 -12.38 10.21 -11.51
C GLY A 209 -11.16 10.42 -12.39
N MET A 210 -10.12 9.61 -12.13
CA MET A 210 -8.95 9.48 -12.99
C MET A 210 -8.42 8.06 -12.95
N ASP A 211 -8.78 7.28 -13.95
CA ASP A 211 -8.37 5.90 -14.08
C ASP A 211 -7.17 5.79 -15.02
N CYS A 212 -5.97 5.72 -14.44
CA CYS A 212 -4.73 5.45 -15.16
C CYS A 212 -4.13 4.10 -14.75
N SER A 213 -4.95 3.18 -14.23
CA SER A 213 -4.53 1.84 -13.80
C SER A 213 -5.24 0.72 -14.58
N HIS A 214 -6.50 0.90 -14.98
CA HIS A 214 -7.22 -0.03 -15.86
C HIS A 214 -6.99 0.29 -17.33
N TRP A 215 -7.45 -0.59 -18.23
CA TRP A 215 -7.26 -0.44 -19.67
C TRP A 215 -8.59 -0.32 -20.40
N CYS A 216 -8.63 0.51 -21.44
CA CYS A 216 -9.72 0.49 -22.41
C CYS A 216 -9.75 -0.86 -23.14
N LEU A 217 -10.96 -1.30 -23.48
CA LEU A 217 -11.20 -2.42 -24.39
C LEU A 217 -11.98 -1.92 -25.62
N ALA A 218 -11.62 -2.29 -26.85
CA ALA A 218 -10.44 -3.05 -27.24
C ALA A 218 -9.13 -2.28 -26.98
N GLY A 219 -8.02 -2.98 -26.73
CA GLY A 219 -6.76 -2.32 -26.37
C GLY A 219 -5.64 -3.24 -25.88
N VAL A 220 -4.88 -2.74 -24.91
CA VAL A 220 -3.67 -3.39 -24.38
C VAL A 220 -3.90 -4.83 -23.90
N PRO A 221 -4.99 -5.15 -23.17
CA PRO A 221 -5.28 -6.53 -22.77
C PRO A 221 -5.49 -7.49 -23.95
N ASP A 222 -5.96 -7.01 -25.09
CA ASP A 222 -6.13 -7.88 -26.28
C ASP A 222 -4.77 -8.33 -26.82
N THR A 223 -3.76 -7.46 -26.79
CA THR A 223 -2.37 -7.84 -27.10
C THR A 223 -1.84 -8.87 -26.11
N TRP A 224 -2.14 -8.75 -24.81
CA TRP A 224 -1.74 -9.76 -23.83
C TRP A 224 -2.37 -11.12 -24.14
N ASN A 225 -3.66 -11.13 -24.47
CA ASN A 225 -4.39 -12.35 -24.84
C ASN A 225 -3.85 -12.96 -26.14
N LEU A 226 -3.47 -12.15 -27.13
CA LEU A 226 -2.83 -12.64 -28.34
C LEU A 226 -1.46 -13.27 -28.07
N ILE A 227 -0.64 -12.65 -27.20
CA ILE A 227 0.64 -13.23 -26.78
C ILE A 227 0.40 -14.55 -26.05
N PHE A 228 -0.52 -14.57 -25.09
CA PHE A 228 -0.88 -15.79 -24.37
C PHE A 228 -1.36 -16.89 -25.32
N TYR A 229 -2.25 -16.57 -26.25
CA TYR A 229 -2.76 -17.49 -27.27
C TYR A 229 -1.61 -18.11 -28.09
N ASN A 230 -0.61 -17.32 -28.50
CA ASN A 230 0.53 -17.82 -29.26
C ASN A 230 1.52 -18.65 -28.42
N LEU A 231 1.47 -18.56 -27.08
CA LEU A 231 2.30 -19.37 -26.19
C LEU A 231 1.67 -20.71 -25.81
N ILE A 232 0.36 -20.87 -26.05
CA ILE A 232 -0.36 -22.14 -25.80
C ILE A 232 -0.56 -22.99 -27.06
N LEU A 233 -0.25 -22.45 -28.24
CA LEU A 233 -0.22 -23.18 -29.51
C LEU A 233 1.06 -24.03 -29.62
#